data_AF-A0A5U2FD89-F1
#
_entry.id   AF-A0A5U2FD89-F1
#
_cell.length_a   1.000
_cell.length_b   1.000
_cell.length_c   1.000
_cell.angle_alpha   90.00
_cell.angle_beta   90.00
_cell.angle_gamma   90.00
#
_symmetry.space_group_name_H-M   'P 1'
#
loop_
_entity.id
_entity.type
_entity.pdbx_description
1 polymer ?
#
loop_
_entity_poly.entity_id
_entity_poly.type
_entity_poly.pdbx_seq_one_letter_code
_entity_poly.pdbx_strand_id
1 'polypeptide(L)'
;IADLLNKEMRIEESDFVERCILSALSKDDPVFVVGIDFYARRKRVSDIGRYLQEIAPWLTRKQAEDRVRWCVTHFNCAVFFALRDAMRKQNEKIS
;
A
#
# COMPACT_ATOMS: atom_id res chain seq x y z
N ILE A 1 25.69 -18.26 6.25
CA ILE A 1 26.00 -16.83 6.50
C ILE A 1 25.34 -15.95 5.44
N ALA A 2 25.60 -16.16 4.15
CA ALA A 2 24.97 -15.39 3.05
C ALA A 2 23.41 -15.40 3.09
N ASP A 3 22.79 -16.57 3.34
CA ASP A 3 21.32 -16.66 3.42
C ASP A 3 20.70 -15.93 4.62
N LEU A 4 21.43 -15.85 5.74
CA LEU A 4 21.01 -15.12 6.93
C LEU A 4 21.06 -13.61 6.68
N LEU A 5 22.17 -13.14 6.07
CA LEU A 5 22.34 -11.73 5.70
C LEU A 5 21.30 -11.27 4.68
N ASN A 6 21.01 -12.08 3.66
CA ASN A 6 19.96 -11.78 2.67
C ASN A 6 18.57 -11.70 3.31
N LYS A 7 18.30 -12.54 4.30
CA LYS A 7 17.03 -12.52 5.04
C LYS A 7 16.91 -11.23 5.88
N GLU A 8 17.97 -10.84 6.59
CA GLU A 8 17.99 -9.61 7.37
C GLU A 8 17.80 -8.37 6.49
N MET A 9 18.51 -8.31 5.36
CA MET A 9 18.38 -7.22 4.39
C MET A 9 16.93 -7.09 3.89
N ARG A 10 16.27 -8.21 3.55
CA ARG A 10 14.85 -8.20 3.14
C ARG A 10 13.90 -7.74 4.24
N ILE A 11 14.20 -8.05 5.50
CA ILE A 11 13.39 -7.59 6.65
C ILE A 11 13.55 -6.08 6.78
N GLU A 12 14.78 -5.57 6.71
CA GLU A 12 15.05 -4.13 6.78
C GLU A 12 14.36 -3.35 5.65
N GLU A 13 14.43 -3.85 4.41
CA GLU A 13 13.72 -3.28 3.26
C GLU A 13 12.20 -3.29 3.46
N SER A 14 11.65 -4.40 3.96
CA SER A 14 10.22 -4.54 4.25
C SER A 14 9.77 -3.52 5.30
N ASP A 15 10.50 -3.41 6.40
CA ASP A 15 10.20 -2.48 7.49
C ASP A 15 10.33 -1.02 7.01
N PHE A 16 11.29 -0.73 6.13
CA PHE A 16 11.44 0.59 5.52
C PHE A 16 10.23 0.95 4.66
N VAL A 17 9.78 0.03 3.80
CA VAL A 17 8.58 0.23 2.98
C VAL A 17 7.34 0.41 3.85
N GLU A 18 7.17 -0.41 4.90
CA GLU A 18 6.05 -0.29 5.83
C GLU A 18 6.02 1.09 6.52
N ARG A 19 7.17 1.58 7.00
CA ARG A 19 7.26 2.93 7.59
C ARG A 19 6.89 4.02 6.60
N CYS A 20 7.26 3.88 5.32
CA CYS A 20 6.89 4.84 4.28
C CYS A 20 5.38 4.79 3.97
N ILE A 21 4.77 3.61 3.99
CA ILE A 21 3.31 3.49 3.83
C ILE A 21 2.60 4.18 4.99
N LEU A 22 3.03 3.90 6.23
CA LEU A 22 2.43 4.44 7.45
C LEU A 22 2.68 5.95 7.64
N SER A 23 3.70 6.52 7.00
CA SER A 23 3.91 7.97 6.98
C SER A 23 3.05 8.68 5.94
N ALA A 24 2.61 7.96 4.90
CA ALA A 24 1.84 8.52 3.79
C ALA A 24 0.32 8.42 4.00
N LEU A 25 -0.15 7.36 4.65
CA LEU A 25 -1.56 7.02 4.76
C LEU A 25 -1.92 6.60 6.19
N SER A 26 -3.07 7.09 6.67
CA SER A 26 -3.62 6.66 7.96
C SER A 26 -4.25 5.27 7.86
N LYS A 27 -4.31 4.53 8.97
CA LYS A 27 -4.83 3.16 9.00
C LYS A 27 -6.35 3.08 8.75
N ASP A 28 -7.06 4.17 8.98
CA ASP A 28 -8.49 4.34 8.71
C ASP A 28 -8.78 4.91 7.31
N ASP A 29 -7.74 5.28 6.54
CA ASP A 29 -7.90 5.73 5.16
C ASP A 29 -8.35 4.55 4.27
N PRO A 30 -9.45 4.68 3.50
CA PRO A 30 -9.89 3.64 2.57
C PRO A 30 -8.81 3.24 1.55
N VAL A 31 -7.92 4.15 1.16
CA VAL A 31 -6.77 3.88 0.29
C VAL A 31 -5.79 2.93 0.97
N PHE A 32 -5.51 3.12 2.26
CA PHE A 32 -4.69 2.20 3.05
C PHE A 32 -5.34 0.83 3.17
N VAL A 33 -6.61 0.78 3.57
CA VAL A 33 -7.34 -0.49 3.77
C VAL A 33 -7.39 -1.31 2.49
N VAL A 34 -7.74 -0.68 1.35
CA VAL A 34 -7.76 -1.34 0.05
C VAL A 34 -6.34 -1.76 -0.38
N GLY A 35 -5.33 -0.92 -0.14
CA GLY A 35 -3.93 -1.24 -0.43
C GLY A 35 -3.44 -2.48 0.31
N ILE A 36 -3.75 -2.62 1.60
CA ILE A 36 -3.43 -3.82 2.40
C ILE A 36 -4.16 -5.05 1.86
N ASP A 37 -5.45 -4.92 1.55
CA ASP A 37 -6.23 -6.01 0.97
C ASP A 37 -5.67 -6.49 -0.39
N PHE A 38 -5.22 -5.56 -1.22
CA PHE A 38 -4.68 -5.85 -2.55
C PHE A 38 -3.26 -6.41 -2.51
N TYR A 39 -2.33 -5.77 -1.80
CA TYR A 39 -0.91 -6.15 -1.83
C TYR A 39 -0.54 -7.20 -0.78
N ALA A 40 -0.95 -7.01 0.48
CA ALA A 40 -0.55 -7.91 1.56
C ALA A 40 -1.43 -9.17 1.58
N ARG A 41 -2.75 -9.01 1.44
CA ARG A 41 -3.71 -10.13 1.45
C ARG A 41 -3.98 -10.73 0.07
N ARG A 42 -3.47 -10.11 -1.00
CA ARG A 42 -3.59 -10.58 -2.40
C ARG A 42 -5.04 -10.84 -2.83
N LYS A 43 -6.00 -10.07 -2.31
CA LYS A 43 -7.41 -10.17 -2.72
C LYS A 43 -7.58 -9.65 -4.14
N ARG A 44 -8.52 -10.24 -4.89
CA ARG A 44 -8.85 -9.74 -6.23
C ARG A 44 -9.68 -8.46 -6.11
N VAL A 45 -9.56 -7.58 -7.10
CA VAL A 45 -10.39 -6.35 -7.20
C VAL A 45 -11.88 -6.66 -7.10
N SER A 46 -12.34 -7.76 -7.68
CA SER A 46 -13.74 -8.21 -7.60
C SER A 46 -14.20 -8.55 -6.18
N ASP A 47 -13.30 -9.09 -5.36
CA ASP A 47 -13.62 -9.52 -3.99
C ASP A 47 -13.66 -8.30 -3.06
N ILE A 48 -12.68 -7.40 -3.19
CA ILE A 48 -12.65 -6.11 -2.48
C ILE A 48 -13.86 -5.27 -2.91
N GLY A 49 -14.16 -5.23 -4.21
CA GLY A 49 -15.29 -4.49 -4.76
C GLY A 49 -16.64 -5.02 -4.28
N ARG A 50 -16.78 -6.33 -4.08
CA ARG A 50 -17.98 -6.93 -3.48
C ARG A 50 -18.17 -6.44 -2.05
N TYR A 51 -17.13 -6.50 -1.22
CA TYR A 51 -17.19 -5.99 0.15
C TYR A 51 -17.49 -4.48 0.20
N LEU A 52 -16.87 -3.69 -0.70
CA LEU A 52 -17.17 -2.27 -0.82
C LEU A 52 -18.64 -2.01 -1.19
N GLN A 53 -19.22 -2.83 -2.07
CA GLN A 53 -20.62 -2.71 -2.45
C GLN A 53 -21.58 -3.08 -1.30
N GLU A 54 -21.20 -4.05 -0.45
CA GLU A 54 -22.00 -4.42 0.74
C GLU A 54 -22.18 -3.23 1.70
N ILE A 55 -21.14 -2.41 1.87
CA ILE A 55 -21.19 -1.20 2.72
C ILE A 55 -21.67 0.06 1.98
N ALA A 56 -21.62 0.06 0.65
CA ALA A 56 -22.06 1.15 -0.22
C ALA A 56 -23.06 0.64 -1.28
N PRO A 57 -24.29 0.25 -0.88
CA PRO A 57 -25.25 -0.44 -1.74
C PRO A 57 -25.76 0.42 -2.91
N TRP A 58 -25.54 1.73 -2.88
CA TRP A 58 -25.86 2.65 -3.98
C TRP A 58 -24.87 2.58 -5.15
N LEU A 59 -23.75 1.86 -5.00
CA LEU A 59 -22.81 1.61 -6.09
C LEU A 59 -23.22 0.37 -6.88
N THR A 60 -23.14 0.46 -8.21
CA THR A 60 -23.11 -0.75 -9.05
C THR A 60 -21.81 -1.52 -8.80
N ARG A 61 -21.82 -2.83 -9.09
CA ARG A 61 -20.61 -3.66 -8.97
C ARG A 61 -19.41 -3.07 -9.73
N LYS A 62 -19.65 -2.58 -10.95
CA LYS A 62 -18.61 -1.93 -11.76
C LYS A 62 -18.06 -0.69 -11.06
N GLN A 63 -18.92 0.20 -10.56
CA GLN A 63 -18.49 1.39 -9.82
C GLN A 63 -17.68 1.02 -8.57
N ALA A 64 -18.08 0.00 -7.82
CA ALA A 64 -17.33 -0.46 -6.65
C ALA A 64 -15.93 -0.99 -7.04
N GLU A 65 -15.84 -1.83 -8.07
CA GLU A 65 -14.54 -2.29 -8.58
C GLU A 65 -13.67 -1.13 -9.12
N ASP A 66 -14.27 -0.13 -9.76
CA ASP A 66 -13.55 1.06 -10.24
C ASP A 66 -13.02 1.90 -9.08
N ARG A 67 -13.79 2.05 -7.98
CA ARG A 67 -13.30 2.69 -6.74
C ARG A 67 -12.12 1.94 -6.12
N VAL A 68 -12.15 0.60 -6.14
CA VAL A 68 -11.01 -0.21 -5.69
C VAL A 68 -9.78 0.05 -6.57
N ARG A 69 -9.92 0.06 -7.90
CA ARG A 69 -8.81 0.40 -8.81
C ARG A 69 -8.25 1.79 -8.53
N TRP A 70 -9.12 2.78 -8.29
CA TRP A 70 -8.70 4.13 -7.93
C TRP A 70 -7.92 4.16 -6.62
N CYS A 71 -8.37 3.45 -5.59
CA CYS A 71 -7.65 3.35 -4.33
C CYS A 71 -6.27 2.73 -4.53
N VAL A 72 -6.13 1.68 -5.33
CA VAL A 72 -4.81 1.09 -5.65
C VAL A 72 -3.90 2.10 -6.36
N THR A 73 -4.42 2.88 -7.31
CA THR A 73 -3.65 3.95 -7.97
C THR A 73 -3.18 5.01 -6.97
N HIS A 74 -4.07 5.49 -6.09
CA HIS A 74 -3.73 6.49 -5.08
C HIS A 74 -2.73 5.96 -4.06
N PHE A 75 -2.88 4.71 -3.64
CA PHE A 75 -1.93 4.02 -2.77
C PHE A 75 -0.53 4.03 -3.40
N ASN A 76 -0.42 3.62 -4.67
CA ASN A 76 0.86 3.59 -5.37
C ASN A 76 1.50 4.99 -5.47
N CYS A 77 0.72 6.02 -5.77
CA CYS A 77 1.23 7.39 -5.81
C CYS A 77 1.73 7.84 -4.43
N ALA A 78 0.93 7.66 -3.38
CA ALA A 78 1.28 8.07 -2.02
C ALA A 78 2.56 7.39 -1.53
N VAL A 79 2.64 6.06 -1.71
CA VAL A 79 3.80 5.26 -1.31
C VAL A 79 5.04 5.62 -2.13
N PHE A 80 4.90 5.84 -3.43
CA PHE A 80 6.01 6.28 -4.29
C PHE A 80 6.60 7.61 -3.82
N PHE A 81 5.75 8.61 -3.52
CA PHE A 81 6.24 9.91 -3.06
C PHE A 81 6.89 9.82 -1.68
N ALA A 82 6.34 9.03 -0.77
CA ALA A 82 6.92 8.82 0.57
C ALA A 82 8.27 8.09 0.50
N LEU A 83 8.38 7.03 -0.30
CA LEU A 83 9.63 6.32 -0.55
C LEU A 83 10.69 7.27 -1.13
N ARG A 84 10.32 8.05 -2.16
CA ARG A 84 11.24 9.01 -2.79
C ARG A 84 11.78 10.03 -1.79
N ASP A 85 10.92 10.59 -0.94
CA ASP A 85 11.34 11.56 0.08
C ASP A 85 12.20 10.92 1.17
N ALA A 86 11.86 9.71 1.61
CA ALA A 86 12.65 8.95 2.59
C ALA A 86 14.05 8.62 2.05
N MET A 87 14.16 8.18 0.80
CA MET A 87 15.44 7.90 0.14
C MET A 87 16.28 9.17 -0.02
N ARG A 88 15.66 10.31 -0.39
CA ARG A 88 16.36 11.60 -0.45
C ARG A 88 16.97 11.98 0.90
N LYS A 89 16.18 11.90 1.97
CA LYS A 89 16.63 12.20 3.34
C LYS A 89 17.73 11.25 3.81
N GLN A 90 17.71 9.99 3.39
CA GLN A 90 18.78 9.04 3.70
C GLN A 90 20.09 9.42 3.00
N ASN A 91 20.02 9.82 1.72
CA ASN A 91 21.20 10.25 0.98
C ASN A 91 21.82 11.54 1.54
N GLU A 92 21.00 12.50 1.98
CA GLU A 92 21.46 13.74 2.63
C GLU A 92 22.17 13.49 3.96
N LYS A 93 21.86 12.40 4.67
CA LYS A 93 22.53 12.03 5.93
C LYS A 93 23.87 11.33 5.72
N ILE A 94 24.11 10.80 4.51
CA ILE A 94 25.32 10.05 4.16
C ILE A 94 26.35 10.97 3.46
N SER A 95 25.89 12.10 2.90
CA SER A 95 26.74 13.17 2.35
C SER A 95 27.27 14.10 3.43
#